data_AF-A0A831WZY0-F1
#
_entry.id   AF-A0A831WZY0-F1
#
_cell.length_a   1.000
_cell.length_b   1.000
_cell.length_c   1.000
_cell.angle_alpha   90.00
_cell.angle_beta   90.00
_cell.angle_gamma   90.00
#
_symmetry.space_group_name_H-M   'P 1'
#
loop_
_entity.id
_entity.type
_entity.pdbx_description
1 polymer ?
#
loop_
_entity_poly.entity_id
_entity_poly.type
_entity_poly.pdbx_seq_one_letter_code
_entity_poly.pdbx_strand_id
1 'polypeptide(L)'
;MPYRGRLGTNRKPIYLECVGQQVFFRPDGASLFLTDLLESGRLQREIEERARARSLPADERPYVLLLIRPSGIPLYYGVLRSLQDAPIDLGYEFVDEDWNLDFSDPGPSEIVADSTANGQRGTGRAWGGAERAGGVVPGGNGPVRGTSQGMQSGGKTSQPGAGGAAQSSTPAGGGTSGTLTLGQPLVARAPQPGAPRPVQSTEPKPVQEREPRPAPRPVVGGAAESAGEKGEGQGSTRSRPAGPTPVGGALQRDVPIMIECRAEGVVFWPEQVKVSLDELRQADNGLVARVKDAAERRQRAGLARPSLRVFIRPDGLRTYYRTAALLEPLQLRESTEMLRADTKIEALIP
;
A
#
# COMPACT_ATOMS: atom_id res chain seq x y z
N MET A 1 -5.53 7.82 28.80
CA MET A 1 -6.75 7.79 27.96
C MET A 1 -7.67 6.64 28.40
N PRO A 2 -8.72 6.87 29.21
CA PRO A 2 -9.74 5.85 29.45
C PRO A 2 -10.69 5.76 28.25
N TYR A 3 -10.66 4.65 27.50
CA TYR A 3 -11.63 4.40 26.43
C TYR A 3 -12.97 4.01 27.04
N ARG A 4 -13.96 4.91 26.99
CA ARG A 4 -15.35 4.57 27.29
C ARG A 4 -15.99 4.02 26.02
N GLY A 5 -16.09 2.68 25.94
CA GLY A 5 -16.83 2.03 24.87
C GLY A 5 -18.27 2.53 24.80
N ARG A 6 -18.84 2.56 23.58
CA ARG A 6 -20.21 3.05 23.30
C ARG A 6 -21.31 2.27 24.07
N LEU A 7 -20.96 1.11 24.63
CA LEU A 7 -21.82 0.23 25.43
C LEU A 7 -21.56 0.34 26.94
N GLY A 8 -20.75 1.30 27.40
CA GLY A 8 -20.44 1.47 28.83
C GLY A 8 -19.46 0.45 29.40
N THR A 9 -18.89 -0.43 28.57
CA THR A 9 -17.83 -1.35 28.98
C THR A 9 -16.51 -0.58 29.10
N ASN A 10 -16.04 -0.39 30.34
CA ASN A 10 -14.72 0.17 30.65
C ASN A 10 -13.64 -0.91 30.47
N ARG A 11 -13.35 -1.26 29.21
CA ARG A 11 -12.30 -2.23 28.88
C ARG A 11 -11.01 -1.48 28.57
N LYS A 12 -9.92 -1.83 29.27
CA LYS A 12 -8.61 -1.21 29.06
C LYS A 12 -7.97 -1.78 27.77
N PRO A 13 -7.83 -1.00 26.69
CA PRO A 13 -7.28 -1.52 25.44
C PRO A 13 -5.82 -1.94 25.58
N ILE A 14 -5.42 -2.92 24.78
CA ILE A 14 -4.02 -3.17 24.43
C ILE A 14 -3.67 -2.19 23.32
N TYR A 15 -2.75 -1.27 23.61
CA TYR A 15 -2.35 -0.24 22.66
C TYR A 15 -1.25 -0.79 21.75
N LEU A 16 -1.48 -0.66 20.44
CA LEU A 16 -0.47 -0.94 19.41
C LEU A 16 -0.19 0.34 18.64
N GLU A 17 1.06 0.77 18.62
CA GLU A 17 1.47 1.96 17.88
C GLU A 17 2.20 1.58 16.60
N CYS A 18 1.64 1.94 15.46
CA CYS A 18 2.26 1.73 14.16
C CYS A 18 3.14 2.93 13.81
N VAL A 19 4.46 2.75 13.80
CA VAL A 19 5.44 3.80 13.48
C VAL A 19 6.51 3.26 12.55
N GLY A 20 6.71 3.92 11.41
CA GLY A 20 7.68 3.50 10.40
C GLY A 20 7.46 2.06 9.91
N GLN A 21 8.36 1.16 10.29
CA GLN A 21 8.32 -0.27 9.92
C GLN A 21 8.11 -1.21 11.12
N GLN A 22 7.74 -0.66 12.27
CA GLN A 22 7.54 -1.42 13.51
C GLN A 22 6.18 -1.10 14.16
N VAL A 23 5.61 -2.12 14.79
CA VAL A 23 4.45 -2.01 15.67
C VAL A 23 4.95 -2.13 17.11
N PHE A 24 4.69 -1.11 17.93
CA PHE A 24 5.07 -1.10 19.35
C PHE A 24 3.88 -1.40 20.23
N PHE A 25 4.04 -2.32 21.16
CA PHE A 25 3.11 -2.48 22.26
C PHE A 25 3.36 -1.41 23.31
N ARG A 26 2.30 -0.80 23.83
CA ARG A 26 2.40 0.21 24.90
C ARG A 26 1.74 -0.29 26.19
N PRO A 27 2.32 0.04 27.36
CA PRO A 27 3.43 0.97 27.59
C PRO A 27 4.85 0.38 27.53
N ASP A 28 4.98 -0.94 27.42
CA ASP A 28 6.22 -1.68 27.65
C ASP A 28 7.23 -1.65 26.50
N GLY A 29 6.81 -1.22 25.30
CA GLY A 29 7.70 -0.92 24.18
C GLY A 29 8.16 -2.14 23.39
N ALA A 30 7.61 -3.34 23.63
CA ALA A 30 7.91 -4.51 22.81
C ALA A 30 7.53 -4.21 21.35
N SER A 31 8.39 -4.58 20.41
CA SER A 31 8.23 -4.22 19.00
C SER A 31 8.14 -5.45 18.09
N LEU A 32 7.28 -5.38 17.08
CA LEU A 32 7.19 -6.34 15.99
C LEU A 32 7.46 -5.65 14.66
N PHE A 33 8.23 -6.28 13.80
CA PHE A 33 8.44 -5.84 12.42
C PHE A 33 7.33 -6.34 11.51
N LEU A 34 7.21 -5.75 10.31
CA LEU A 34 6.26 -6.20 9.30
C LEU A 34 6.38 -7.71 8.99
N THR A 35 7.59 -8.26 8.97
CA THR A 35 7.82 -9.70 8.80
C THR A 35 7.14 -10.52 9.89
N ASP A 36 7.20 -10.03 11.13
CA ASP A 36 6.60 -10.69 12.30
C ASP A 36 5.07 -10.64 12.25
N LEU A 37 4.49 -9.60 11.63
CA LEU A 37 3.04 -9.52 11.39
C LEU A 37 2.60 -10.54 10.34
N LEU A 38 3.43 -10.75 9.31
CA LEU A 38 3.15 -11.72 8.24
C LEU A 38 3.35 -13.16 8.69
N GLU A 39 4.20 -13.41 9.69
CA GLU A 39 4.30 -14.69 10.38
C GLU A 39 2.98 -15.03 11.07
N SER A 40 2.34 -16.12 10.61
CA SER A 40 1.01 -16.51 11.05
C SER A 40 0.91 -16.62 12.59
N GLY A 41 0.02 -15.82 13.17
CA GLY A 41 -0.36 -15.90 14.58
C GLY A 41 0.67 -15.37 15.60
N ARG A 42 1.80 -14.78 15.17
CA ARG A 42 2.77 -14.20 16.15
C ARG A 42 2.19 -13.00 16.88
N LEU A 43 1.62 -12.04 16.14
CA LEU A 43 0.94 -10.88 16.73
C LEU A 43 -0.23 -11.32 17.64
N GLN A 44 -1.03 -12.27 17.18
CA GLN A 44 -2.17 -12.78 17.94
C GLN A 44 -1.74 -13.40 19.28
N ARG A 45 -0.71 -14.25 19.29
CA ARG A 45 -0.17 -14.86 20.52
C ARG A 45 0.30 -13.81 21.53
N GLU A 46 0.98 -12.77 21.06
CA GLU A 46 1.44 -11.67 21.91
C GLU A 46 0.26 -10.90 22.53
N ILE A 47 -0.80 -10.64 21.75
CA ILE A 47 -2.03 -10.02 22.27
C ILE A 47 -2.71 -10.91 23.31
N GLU A 48 -2.82 -12.21 23.07
CA GLU A 48 -3.41 -13.19 24.00
C GLU A 48 -2.59 -13.35 25.29
N GLU A 49 -1.27 -13.31 25.19
CA GLU A 49 -0.37 -13.34 26.35
C GLU A 49 -0.55 -12.10 27.23
N ARG A 50 -0.61 -10.92 26.62
CA ARG A 50 -0.89 -9.66 27.34
C ARG A 50 -2.29 -9.62 27.92
N ALA A 51 -3.26 -10.19 27.22
CA ALA A 51 -4.62 -10.29 27.73
C ALA A 51 -4.66 -11.15 29.01
N ARG A 52 -3.97 -12.30 29.00
CA ARG A 52 -3.80 -13.15 30.18
C ARG A 52 -3.05 -12.45 31.31
N ALA A 53 -1.99 -11.71 31.01
CA ALA A 53 -1.23 -10.94 32.00
C ALA A 53 -2.07 -9.85 32.69
N ARG A 54 -3.13 -9.35 32.03
CA ARG A 54 -4.10 -8.38 32.59
C ARG A 54 -5.26 -9.04 33.33
N SER A 55 -5.24 -10.37 33.49
CA SER A 55 -6.31 -11.14 34.14
C SER A 55 -7.69 -10.91 33.51
N LEU A 56 -7.73 -10.71 32.18
CA LEU A 56 -9.00 -10.69 31.45
C LEU A 56 -9.71 -12.05 31.62
N PRO A 57 -11.03 -12.06 31.89
CA PRO A 57 -11.82 -13.28 31.92
C PRO A 57 -11.67 -14.09 30.62
N ALA A 58 -11.69 -15.42 30.73
CA ALA A 58 -11.47 -16.29 29.57
C ALA A 58 -12.55 -16.17 28.48
N ASP A 59 -13.74 -15.69 28.84
CA ASP A 59 -14.87 -15.42 27.96
C ASP A 59 -14.85 -14.00 27.38
N GLU A 60 -13.99 -13.11 27.89
CA GLU A 60 -13.86 -11.75 27.40
C GLU A 60 -12.81 -11.69 26.28
N ARG A 61 -13.23 -11.21 25.10
CA ARG A 61 -12.29 -10.95 23.99
C ARG A 61 -11.27 -9.88 24.43
N PRO A 62 -10.04 -9.85 23.92
CA PRO A 62 -9.18 -8.69 24.12
C PRO A 62 -9.64 -7.52 23.24
N TYR A 63 -9.47 -6.30 23.73
CA TYR A 63 -9.70 -5.08 22.95
C TYR A 63 -8.37 -4.44 22.58
N VAL A 64 -8.11 -4.26 21.29
CA VAL A 64 -6.88 -3.66 20.75
C VAL A 64 -7.21 -2.29 20.16
N LEU A 65 -6.45 -1.27 20.56
CA LEU A 65 -6.52 0.08 19.99
C LEU A 65 -5.24 0.38 19.19
N LEU A 66 -5.38 0.56 17.88
CA LEU A 66 -4.30 0.89 16.98
C LEU A 66 -4.08 2.41 16.95
N LEU A 67 -2.87 2.85 17.25
CA LEU A 67 -2.42 4.24 17.17
C LEU A 67 -1.53 4.37 15.94
N ILE A 68 -2.03 5.03 14.90
CA ILE A 68 -1.41 5.01 13.57
C ILE A 68 -0.75 6.36 13.32
N ARG A 69 0.59 6.39 13.34
CA ARG A 69 1.35 7.54 12.85
C ARG A 69 1.38 7.56 11.31
N PRO A 70 1.56 8.73 10.67
CA PRO A 70 1.70 8.82 9.21
C PRO A 70 2.75 7.85 8.65
N SER A 71 3.90 7.71 9.33
CA SER A 71 4.97 6.80 8.91
C SER A 71 4.60 5.31 9.00
N GLY A 72 3.61 4.95 9.83
CA GLY A 72 3.18 3.58 10.11
C GLY A 72 1.94 3.10 9.33
N ILE A 73 1.39 3.91 8.42
CA ILE A 73 0.22 3.54 7.61
C ILE A 73 0.40 2.19 6.87
N PRO A 74 1.57 1.86 6.28
CA PRO A 74 1.73 0.56 5.63
C PRO A 74 1.59 -0.64 6.59
N LEU A 75 2.03 -0.49 7.85
CA LEU A 75 1.92 -1.55 8.86
C LEU A 75 0.50 -1.77 9.34
N TYR A 76 -0.32 -0.72 9.38
CA TYR A 76 -1.72 -0.81 9.79
C TYR A 76 -2.47 -1.88 8.99
N TYR A 77 -2.29 -1.93 7.67
CA TYR A 77 -2.90 -2.97 6.84
C TYR A 77 -2.34 -4.37 7.13
N GLY A 78 -1.05 -4.47 7.48
CA GLY A 78 -0.45 -5.71 7.97
C GLY A 78 -1.14 -6.20 9.24
N VAL A 79 -1.30 -5.32 10.24
CA VAL A 79 -1.98 -5.63 11.51
C VAL A 79 -3.43 -6.06 11.28
N LEU A 80 -4.19 -5.32 10.47
CA LEU A 80 -5.58 -5.69 10.15
C LEU A 80 -5.67 -7.09 9.55
N ARG A 81 -4.80 -7.40 8.60
CA ARG A 81 -4.77 -8.72 7.95
C ARG A 81 -4.40 -9.83 8.93
N SER A 82 -3.44 -9.58 9.82
CA SER A 82 -3.01 -10.57 10.82
C SER A 82 -4.07 -10.86 11.88
N LEU A 83 -5.00 -9.93 12.11
CA LEU A 83 -6.04 -10.03 13.14
C LEU A 83 -7.45 -10.28 12.59
N GLN A 84 -7.63 -10.37 11.27
CA GLN A 84 -8.96 -10.41 10.64
C GLN A 84 -9.84 -11.58 11.12
N ASP A 85 -9.22 -12.73 11.43
CA ASP A 85 -9.91 -13.97 11.82
C ASP A 85 -9.79 -14.24 13.33
N ALA A 86 -9.15 -13.34 14.07
CA ALA A 86 -8.94 -13.48 15.50
C ALA A 86 -10.18 -12.98 16.27
N PRO A 87 -10.56 -13.63 17.39
CA PRO A 87 -11.67 -13.19 18.24
C PRO A 87 -11.27 -11.97 19.09
N ILE A 88 -10.89 -10.87 18.43
CA ILE A 88 -10.31 -9.66 19.03
C ILE A 88 -11.14 -8.47 18.59
N ASP A 89 -11.52 -7.61 19.53
CA ASP A 89 -12.19 -6.36 19.21
C ASP A 89 -11.14 -5.31 18.81
N LEU A 90 -11.39 -4.57 17.74
CA LEU A 90 -10.43 -3.62 17.17
C LEU A 90 -10.99 -2.20 17.13
N GLY A 91 -10.17 -1.24 17.57
CA GLY A 91 -10.34 0.20 17.32
C GLY A 91 -9.07 0.78 16.70
N TYR A 92 -9.18 1.95 16.08
CA TYR A 92 -8.02 2.68 15.59
C TYR A 92 -8.19 4.20 15.76
N GLU A 93 -7.06 4.88 15.87
CA GLU A 93 -6.96 6.33 15.96
C GLU A 93 -5.70 6.78 15.22
N PHE A 94 -5.83 7.79 14.37
CA PHE A 94 -4.67 8.43 13.74
C PHE A 94 -4.08 9.44 14.71
N VAL A 95 -2.76 9.39 14.86
CA VAL A 95 -1.99 10.27 15.75
C VAL A 95 -0.91 10.96 14.95
N ASP A 96 -0.57 12.20 15.30
CA ASP A 96 0.48 12.94 14.61
C ASP A 96 1.86 12.30 14.82
N GLU A 97 2.77 12.50 13.85
CA GLU A 97 4.11 11.88 13.88
C GLU A 97 4.92 12.29 15.11
N ASP A 98 4.68 13.50 15.65
CA ASP A 98 5.45 14.07 16.76
C ASP A 98 4.70 14.06 18.11
N TRP A 99 3.49 13.47 18.17
CA TRP A 99 2.73 13.42 19.42
C TRP A 99 3.42 12.56 20.48
N ASN A 100 3.62 13.11 21.67
CA ASN A 100 4.08 12.37 22.83
C ASN A 100 2.88 11.79 23.60
N LEU A 101 2.70 10.47 23.55
CA LEU A 101 1.55 9.79 24.11
C LEU A 101 1.87 9.30 25.52
N ASP A 102 1.06 9.72 26.49
CA ASP A 102 1.17 9.25 27.87
C ASP A 102 0.25 8.03 28.11
N PHE A 103 0.89 6.91 28.46
CA PHE A 103 0.24 5.63 28.77
C PHE A 103 0.22 5.32 30.27
N SER A 104 0.64 6.28 31.10
CA SER A 104 0.55 6.15 32.56
C SER A 104 -0.90 5.89 32.94
N ASP A 105 -1.11 4.91 33.83
CA ASP A 105 -2.42 4.73 34.43
C ASP A 105 -2.67 5.98 35.28
N PRO A 106 -3.70 6.81 34.99
CA PRO A 106 -4.06 7.84 35.94
C PRO A 106 -4.40 7.10 37.23
N GLY A 107 -3.58 7.30 38.26
CA GLY A 107 -3.82 6.68 39.56
C GLY A 107 -5.25 6.94 40.03
N PRO A 108 -5.76 6.18 41.00
CA PRO A 108 -7.16 6.27 41.47
C PRO A 108 -7.61 7.65 41.99
N SER A 109 -6.78 8.69 41.95
CA SER A 109 -6.97 10.00 42.58
C SER A 109 -7.48 11.14 41.68
N GLU A 110 -7.76 10.94 40.38
CA GLU A 110 -8.17 12.07 39.50
C GLU A 110 -9.42 11.82 38.63
N ILE A 111 -10.39 11.03 39.09
CA ILE A 111 -11.73 11.05 38.48
C ILE A 111 -12.56 12.16 39.15
N VAL A 112 -12.16 13.42 38.93
CA VAL A 112 -13.05 14.56 39.19
C VAL A 112 -13.92 14.73 37.95
N ALA A 113 -15.18 14.33 38.08
CA ALA A 113 -16.19 14.51 37.05
C ALA A 113 -16.50 16.00 36.88
N ASP A 114 -15.79 16.67 35.97
CA ASP A 114 -16.28 17.92 35.40
C ASP A 114 -16.71 17.65 33.95
N SER A 115 -18.01 17.49 33.79
CA SER A 115 -18.66 17.34 32.49
C SER A 115 -19.90 18.22 32.50
N THR A 116 -19.66 19.52 32.56
CA THR A 116 -20.65 20.53 32.20
C THR A 116 -20.19 21.24 30.93
N ALA A 117 -20.88 20.91 29.82
CA ALA A 117 -21.06 21.71 28.61
C ALA A 117 -19.81 22.13 27.79
N ASN A 118 -19.68 21.65 26.56
CA ASN A 118 -20.16 22.40 25.38
C ASN A 118 -20.13 21.52 24.11
N GLY A 119 -21.17 21.60 23.30
CA GLY A 119 -21.36 20.75 22.14
C GLY A 119 -20.69 21.28 20.88
N GLN A 120 -20.12 20.38 20.08
CA GLN A 120 -20.07 20.56 18.63
C GLN A 120 -20.08 19.18 17.94
N ARG A 121 -21.19 18.89 17.27
CA ARG A 121 -21.42 17.66 16.50
C ARG A 121 -20.64 17.75 15.18
N GLY A 122 -19.62 16.93 15.01
CA GLY A 122 -19.05 16.57 13.71
C GLY A 122 -19.60 15.22 13.25
N THR A 123 -20.38 15.20 12.18
CA THR A 123 -21.00 14.01 11.60
C THR A 123 -19.99 13.18 10.81
N GLY A 124 -19.37 12.18 11.44
CA GLY A 124 -18.66 11.10 10.74
C GLY A 124 -19.64 10.00 10.33
N ARG A 125 -19.87 9.82 9.03
CA ARG A 125 -20.68 8.73 8.45
C ARG A 125 -19.99 7.39 8.69
N ALA A 126 -20.61 6.51 9.47
CA ALA A 126 -20.21 5.11 9.61
C ALA A 126 -20.76 4.26 8.44
N TRP A 127 -19.88 3.48 7.82
CA TRP A 127 -20.24 2.36 6.95
C TRP A 127 -20.67 1.18 7.83
N GLY A 128 -21.97 0.89 7.84
CA GLY A 128 -22.53 -0.29 8.49
C GLY A 128 -22.59 -1.47 7.51
N GLY A 129 -21.86 -2.54 7.83
CA GLY A 129 -22.14 -3.86 7.30
C GLY A 129 -23.47 -4.36 7.85
N ALA A 130 -24.38 -4.76 6.97
CA ALA A 130 -25.68 -5.29 7.31
C ALA A 130 -25.59 -6.79 7.60
N GLU A 131 -25.58 -7.16 8.87
CA GLU A 131 -25.96 -8.51 9.30
C GLU A 131 -27.49 -8.62 9.26
N ARG A 132 -27.98 -9.53 8.42
CA ARG A 132 -29.38 -9.98 8.42
C ARG A 132 -29.54 -11.03 9.51
N ALA A 133 -30.20 -10.66 10.59
CA ALA A 133 -30.81 -11.62 11.52
C ALA A 133 -32.32 -11.35 11.57
N GLY A 134 -33.09 -12.40 11.27
CA GLY A 134 -34.54 -12.35 11.17
C GLY A 134 -35.22 -12.06 12.50
N GLY A 135 -36.28 -11.26 12.42
CA GLY A 135 -37.22 -11.01 13.50
C GLY A 135 -38.62 -10.93 12.91
N VAL A 136 -39.40 -11.98 13.15
CA VAL A 136 -40.83 -12.11 12.84
C VAL A 136 -41.59 -11.04 13.63
N VAL A 137 -42.40 -10.21 12.96
CA VAL A 137 -43.40 -9.35 13.61
C VAL A 137 -44.76 -9.60 12.92
N PRO A 138 -45.82 -10.00 13.63
CA PRO A 138 -47.13 -10.22 13.03
C PRO A 138 -47.84 -8.90 12.75
N GLY A 139 -48.59 -8.89 11.65
CA GLY A 139 -49.31 -7.73 11.13
C GLY A 139 -50.41 -7.20 12.04
N GLY A 140 -50.57 -5.87 11.99
CA GLY A 140 -51.69 -5.14 12.54
C GLY A 140 -52.19 -4.11 11.52
N ASN A 141 -53.43 -4.30 11.09
CA ASN A 141 -54.20 -3.52 10.13
C ASN A 141 -54.18 -1.99 10.39
N GLY A 142 -54.03 -1.20 9.31
CA GLY A 142 -54.66 0.12 9.20
C GLY A 142 -56.17 -0.01 8.93
N PRO A 143 -56.97 1.08 8.78
CA PRO A 143 -56.55 2.43 8.39
C PRO A 143 -57.14 3.56 9.27
N VAL A 144 -56.44 4.70 9.36
CA VAL A 144 -57.10 5.97 9.71
C VAL A 144 -56.73 7.05 8.70
N ARG A 145 -57.80 7.57 8.11
CA ARG A 145 -57.93 8.68 7.18
C ARG A 145 -57.92 9.98 7.99
N GLY A 146 -57.12 10.98 7.60
CA GLY A 146 -57.07 12.25 8.34
C GLY A 146 -56.43 13.38 7.56
N THR A 147 -57.27 14.28 7.09
CA THR A 147 -57.07 15.47 6.27
C THR A 147 -56.47 16.64 7.05
N SER A 148 -55.63 17.48 6.40
CA SER A 148 -55.50 18.96 6.51
C SER A 148 -54.07 19.36 6.10
N GLN A 149 -53.82 20.10 5.03
CA GLN A 149 -54.17 21.49 4.70
C GLN A 149 -53.32 22.53 5.45
N GLY A 150 -52.52 23.27 4.65
CA GLY A 150 -52.03 24.61 4.97
C GLY A 150 -50.62 24.68 5.56
N MET A 151 -49.67 25.31 4.88
CA MET A 151 -49.43 26.75 5.00
C MET A 151 -48.14 27.14 4.25
N GLN A 152 -48.25 28.20 3.45
CA GLN A 152 -47.17 28.92 2.79
C GLN A 152 -46.31 29.69 3.80
N SER A 153 -45.01 29.84 3.51
CA SER A 153 -44.17 31.03 3.79
C SER A 153 -42.72 30.65 3.36
N GLY A 154 -41.94 31.37 2.55
CA GLY A 154 -41.92 32.78 2.24
C GLY A 154 -40.78 33.49 3.02
N GLY A 155 -39.65 33.80 2.36
CA GLY A 155 -38.67 34.79 2.85
C GLY A 155 -37.20 34.34 2.82
N LYS A 156 -36.40 34.87 1.89
CA LYS A 156 -35.49 36.04 2.03
C LYS A 156 -34.15 35.68 2.71
N THR A 157 -33.06 35.55 1.95
CA THR A 157 -32.03 36.59 1.70
C THR A 157 -31.61 37.37 2.94
N SER A 158 -30.35 37.20 3.37
CA SER A 158 -29.50 38.26 3.96
C SER A 158 -28.03 37.79 4.09
N GLN A 159 -27.22 38.29 3.16
CA GLN A 159 -25.83 38.73 3.38
C GLN A 159 -25.92 40.07 4.15
N PRO A 160 -25.07 40.40 5.14
CA PRO A 160 -23.78 41.05 4.84
C PRO A 160 -22.67 40.83 5.89
N GLY A 161 -21.45 41.28 5.61
CA GLY A 161 -20.44 41.48 6.65
C GLY A 161 -19.00 41.57 6.18
N ALA A 162 -18.66 42.67 5.48
CA ALA A 162 -17.29 43.11 5.27
C ALA A 162 -16.81 43.93 6.49
N GLY A 163 -15.54 43.76 6.87
CA GLY A 163 -14.85 44.69 7.78
C GLY A 163 -13.66 44.06 8.49
N GLY A 164 -12.48 44.71 8.37
CA GLY A 164 -11.38 44.47 9.31
C GLY A 164 -9.99 44.44 8.70
N ALA A 165 -9.49 45.59 8.24
CA ALA A 165 -8.06 45.84 8.08
C ALA A 165 -7.45 46.17 9.45
N ALA A 166 -6.37 45.49 9.85
CA ALA A 166 -5.37 46.00 10.79
C ALA A 166 -4.15 45.04 10.79
N GLN A 167 -3.01 45.54 10.29
CA GLN A 167 -1.82 45.83 11.08
C GLN A 167 -0.76 44.70 11.06
N SER A 168 0.12 44.88 10.09
CA SER A 168 1.52 44.45 10.09
C SER A 168 2.24 44.88 11.37
N SER A 169 2.82 43.93 12.09
CA SER A 169 3.88 44.18 13.08
C SER A 169 5.12 43.39 12.68
N THR A 170 6.10 44.11 12.15
CA THR A 170 7.51 43.73 12.09
C THR A 170 8.10 43.80 13.50
N PRO A 171 9.02 42.90 13.85
CA PRO A 171 10.11 43.23 14.76
C PRO A 171 11.39 43.42 13.96
N ALA A 172 11.83 44.67 13.91
CA ALA A 172 13.23 45.02 13.73
C ALA A 172 13.97 44.71 15.05
N GLY A 173 15.08 43.99 14.95
CA GLY A 173 15.96 43.69 16.08
C GLY A 173 17.37 43.46 15.60
N GLY A 174 18.09 44.56 15.36
CA GLY A 174 19.52 44.55 15.14
C GLY A 174 20.26 44.20 16.44
N GLY A 175 21.30 43.38 16.31
CA GLY A 175 22.18 42.99 17.40
C GLY A 175 23.57 42.72 16.85
N THR A 176 24.38 43.76 16.88
CA THR A 176 25.79 43.86 16.55
C THR A 176 26.70 42.90 17.33
N SER A 177 27.74 42.43 16.64
CA SER A 177 29.13 42.23 17.09
C SER A 177 29.40 41.73 18.52
N GLY A 178 29.94 40.52 18.60
CA GLY A 178 30.60 39.98 19.78
C GLY A 178 31.65 38.93 19.39
N THR A 179 32.80 39.39 18.92
CA THR A 179 34.02 38.59 18.75
C THR A 179 34.52 38.15 20.13
N LEU A 180 34.43 36.86 20.47
CA LEU A 180 35.21 36.27 21.56
C LEU A 180 35.86 34.98 21.11
N THR A 181 37.13 35.16 20.76
CA THR A 181 38.19 34.16 20.67
C THR A 181 38.57 33.67 22.07
N LEU A 182 39.09 32.43 22.14
CA LEU A 182 39.76 31.71 23.23
C LEU A 182 38.93 30.66 23.98
N GLY A 183 39.33 29.40 23.82
CA GLY A 183 38.96 28.31 24.72
C GLY A 183 38.91 26.92 24.09
N GLN A 184 39.97 26.48 23.39
CA GLN A 184 40.15 25.05 23.12
C GLN A 184 40.50 24.32 24.43
N PRO A 185 39.84 23.21 24.77
CA PRO A 185 40.46 22.18 25.59
C PRO A 185 41.19 21.18 24.68
N LEU A 186 42.51 21.09 24.87
CA LEU A 186 43.32 19.95 24.43
C LEU A 186 42.72 18.66 25.02
N VAL A 187 42.19 17.79 24.17
CA VAL A 187 41.97 16.39 24.54
C VAL A 187 43.09 15.56 23.91
N ALA A 188 43.89 14.99 24.80
CA ALA A 188 45.03 14.15 24.50
C ALA A 188 44.62 12.96 23.62
N ARG A 189 45.30 12.84 22.48
CA ARG A 189 45.20 11.75 21.53
C ARG A 189 46.00 10.56 22.08
N ALA A 190 45.32 9.55 22.59
CA ALA A 190 45.92 8.27 22.98
C ALA A 190 46.36 7.48 21.72
N PRO A 191 47.48 6.73 21.78
CA PRO A 191 47.99 5.94 20.67
C PRO A 191 47.15 4.67 20.45
N GLN A 192 46.67 4.48 19.22
CA GLN A 192 46.04 3.22 18.78
C GLN A 192 47.11 2.14 18.56
N PRO A 193 46.98 0.94 19.18
CA PRO A 193 47.79 -0.20 18.83
C PRO A 193 47.20 -0.98 17.63
N GLY A 194 47.99 -1.05 16.56
CA GLY A 194 48.13 -2.21 15.67
C GLY A 194 46.88 -2.84 15.05
N ALA A 195 46.46 -2.33 13.89
CA ALA A 195 45.65 -3.10 12.95
C ALA A 195 46.57 -3.99 12.07
N PRO A 196 46.34 -5.31 11.97
CA PRO A 196 47.09 -6.18 11.08
C PRO A 196 46.70 -5.95 9.61
N ARG A 197 47.72 -5.81 8.77
CA ARG A 197 47.63 -5.71 7.30
C ARG A 197 47.00 -6.98 6.71
N PRO A 198 46.02 -6.90 5.81
CA PRO A 198 45.64 -8.04 4.98
C PRO A 198 46.72 -8.28 3.92
N VAL A 199 47.29 -9.47 3.96
CA VAL A 199 48.26 -10.01 3.00
C VAL A 199 47.49 -10.31 1.71
N GLN A 200 47.86 -9.65 0.61
CA GLN A 200 47.40 -9.99 -0.72
C GLN A 200 48.14 -11.25 -1.20
N SER A 201 47.47 -12.40 -1.12
CA SER A 201 47.89 -13.60 -1.84
C SER A 201 47.37 -13.53 -3.27
N THR A 202 48.26 -13.22 -4.20
CA THR A 202 48.07 -13.42 -5.63
C THR A 202 48.26 -14.89 -5.96
N GLU A 203 47.16 -15.62 -6.10
CA GLU A 203 47.15 -16.98 -6.65
C GLU A 203 46.86 -16.90 -8.17
N PRO A 204 47.74 -17.42 -9.04
CA PRO A 204 47.51 -17.42 -10.47
C PRO A 204 46.52 -18.52 -10.88
N LYS A 205 45.38 -18.11 -11.45
CA LYS A 205 44.42 -19.04 -12.08
C LYS A 205 45.02 -19.67 -13.35
N PRO A 206 44.84 -20.99 -13.56
CA PRO A 206 45.27 -21.66 -14.79
C PRO A 206 44.41 -21.24 -15.99
N VAL A 207 45.10 -21.04 -17.12
CA VAL A 207 44.56 -20.78 -18.45
C VAL A 207 43.68 -21.96 -18.86
N GLN A 208 42.37 -21.76 -18.96
CA GLN A 208 41.47 -22.70 -19.62
C GLN A 208 41.58 -22.53 -21.14
N GLU A 209 42.03 -23.61 -21.75
CA GLU A 209 42.11 -23.85 -23.18
C GLU A 209 40.76 -23.60 -23.86
N ARG A 210 40.74 -22.71 -24.85
CA ARG A 210 39.58 -22.46 -25.70
C ARG A 210 39.43 -23.60 -26.69
N GLU A 211 38.36 -24.39 -26.57
CA GLU A 211 37.91 -25.25 -27.66
C GLU A 211 37.52 -24.42 -28.90
N PRO A 212 37.87 -24.88 -30.12
CA PRO A 212 37.55 -24.18 -31.36
C PRO A 212 36.07 -24.34 -31.74
N ARG A 213 35.43 -23.21 -32.07
CA ARG A 213 34.08 -23.19 -32.67
C ARG A 213 34.07 -23.89 -34.03
N PRO A 214 33.08 -24.75 -34.35
CA PRO A 214 32.88 -25.24 -35.69
C PRO A 214 32.32 -24.15 -36.63
N ALA A 215 32.85 -24.12 -37.86
CA ALA A 215 32.53 -23.16 -38.91
C ALA A 215 31.07 -23.26 -39.39
N PRO A 216 30.47 -22.15 -39.88
CA PRO A 216 29.14 -22.16 -40.49
C PRO A 216 29.18 -22.86 -41.86
N ARG A 217 28.19 -23.73 -42.09
CA ARG A 217 27.94 -24.37 -43.40
C ARG A 217 27.36 -23.37 -44.39
N PRO A 218 27.74 -23.43 -45.69
CA PRO A 218 27.16 -22.59 -46.73
C PRO A 218 25.75 -23.07 -47.10
N VAL A 219 24.81 -22.13 -47.16
CA VAL A 219 23.46 -22.33 -47.71
C VAL A 219 23.59 -22.28 -49.23
N VAL A 220 23.44 -23.44 -49.87
CA VAL A 220 23.36 -23.59 -51.33
C VAL A 220 21.99 -23.10 -51.78
N GLY A 221 21.98 -22.09 -52.64
CA GLY A 221 20.80 -21.65 -53.38
C GLY A 221 20.37 -22.70 -54.40
N GLY A 222 19.07 -22.97 -54.45
CA GLY A 222 18.43 -23.75 -55.49
C GLY A 222 17.29 -22.94 -56.10
N ALA A 223 17.55 -22.34 -57.25
CA ALA A 223 16.54 -21.94 -58.20
C ALA A 223 16.07 -23.19 -58.96
N ALA A 224 14.77 -23.39 -59.10
CA ALA A 224 14.19 -24.27 -60.10
C ALA A 224 12.79 -23.77 -60.48
N GLU A 225 12.68 -23.41 -61.76
CA GLU A 225 11.44 -23.25 -62.51
C GLU A 225 10.64 -24.56 -62.60
N SER A 226 9.32 -24.45 -62.68
CA SER A 226 8.41 -25.35 -63.42
C SER A 226 7.00 -24.79 -63.27
N ALA A 227 6.47 -24.09 -64.28
CA ALA A 227 5.65 -24.65 -65.36
C ALA A 227 4.34 -25.31 -64.89
N GLY A 228 3.25 -24.56 -65.10
CA GLY A 228 1.99 -25.00 -65.69
C GLY A 228 1.18 -26.12 -65.02
N GLU A 229 0.00 -25.76 -64.47
CA GLU A 229 -1.18 -26.60 -64.65
C GLU A 229 -2.46 -25.77 -64.68
N LYS A 230 -3.13 -25.78 -65.84
CA LYS A 230 -4.49 -25.28 -66.03
C LYS A 230 -5.45 -26.35 -65.49
N GLY A 231 -6.07 -26.07 -64.36
CA GLY A 231 -7.20 -26.84 -63.83
C GLY A 231 -8.49 -26.03 -63.93
N GLU A 232 -9.26 -26.25 -65.00
CA GLU A 232 -10.67 -25.88 -65.06
C GLU A 232 -11.45 -26.75 -64.06
N GLY A 233 -11.89 -26.13 -62.97
CA GLY A 233 -12.75 -26.75 -61.98
C GLY A 233 -13.98 -25.87 -61.74
N GLN A 234 -15.01 -26.07 -62.55
CA GLN A 234 -16.36 -25.55 -62.31
C GLN A 234 -16.92 -26.16 -61.01
N GLY A 235 -16.69 -25.48 -59.90
CA GLY A 235 -17.24 -25.82 -58.59
C GLY A 235 -18.11 -24.69 -58.07
N SER A 236 -19.39 -24.72 -58.44
CA SER A 236 -20.46 -23.86 -57.92
C SER A 236 -20.55 -23.99 -56.40
N THR A 237 -19.85 -23.11 -55.67
CA THR A 237 -20.07 -22.92 -54.23
C THR A 237 -21.00 -21.74 -54.07
N ARG A 238 -22.25 -22.06 -53.71
CA ARG A 238 -23.30 -21.10 -53.41
C ARG A 238 -22.77 -20.05 -52.43
N SER A 239 -22.76 -18.80 -52.88
CA SER A 239 -22.58 -17.62 -52.07
C SER A 239 -23.55 -17.67 -50.89
N ARG A 240 -23.07 -18.06 -49.70
CA ARG A 240 -23.81 -17.83 -48.45
C ARG A 240 -23.93 -16.31 -48.31
N PRO A 241 -25.15 -15.76 -48.15
CA PRO A 241 -25.29 -14.34 -47.86
C PRO A 241 -24.50 -14.05 -46.60
N ALA A 242 -23.67 -13.01 -46.67
CA ALA A 242 -22.93 -12.49 -45.53
C ALA A 242 -23.94 -12.26 -44.39
N GLY A 243 -23.90 -13.14 -43.39
CA GLY A 243 -24.63 -12.91 -42.15
C GLY A 243 -24.19 -11.56 -41.58
N PRO A 244 -25.07 -10.84 -40.88
CA PRO A 244 -24.72 -9.58 -40.25
C PRO A 244 -23.44 -9.79 -39.44
N THR A 245 -22.37 -9.10 -39.80
CA THR A 245 -21.17 -9.02 -38.99
C THR A 245 -21.65 -8.61 -37.60
N PRO A 246 -21.37 -9.39 -36.54
CA PRO A 246 -21.76 -8.97 -35.21
C PRO A 246 -21.10 -7.62 -35.00
N VAL A 247 -21.92 -6.57 -34.89
CA VAL A 247 -21.55 -5.28 -34.32
C VAL A 247 -21.39 -5.52 -32.81
N GLY A 248 -20.54 -6.49 -32.46
CA GLY A 248 -20.00 -6.65 -31.14
C GLY A 248 -18.97 -5.55 -31.04
N GLY A 249 -19.37 -4.42 -30.45
CA GLY A 249 -18.46 -3.34 -30.12
C GLY A 249 -17.22 -3.96 -29.55
N ALA A 250 -16.09 -3.83 -30.27
CA ALA A 250 -14.83 -4.43 -29.90
C ALA A 250 -14.52 -3.91 -28.50
N LEU A 251 -14.85 -4.71 -27.49
CA LEU A 251 -14.56 -4.39 -26.10
C LEU A 251 -13.07 -4.15 -26.09
N GLN A 252 -12.68 -2.89 -25.92
CA GLN A 252 -11.32 -2.44 -26.07
C GLN A 252 -10.52 -3.15 -24.98
N ARG A 253 -9.89 -4.29 -25.33
CA ARG A 253 -9.30 -5.21 -24.36
C ARG A 253 -8.00 -4.63 -23.87
N ASP A 254 -8.00 -4.02 -22.68
CA ASP A 254 -6.79 -3.51 -22.02
C ASP A 254 -5.63 -4.51 -22.18
N VAL A 255 -4.48 -4.03 -22.67
CA VAL A 255 -3.28 -4.86 -22.85
C VAL A 255 -2.32 -4.55 -21.69
N PRO A 256 -2.20 -5.45 -20.69
CA PRO A 256 -1.51 -5.15 -19.43
C PRO A 256 0.01 -5.27 -19.54
N ILE A 257 0.73 -4.26 -19.07
CA ILE A 257 2.19 -4.28 -18.89
C ILE A 257 2.39 -5.01 -17.56
N MET A 258 3.05 -6.15 -17.61
CA MET A 258 3.14 -7.02 -16.45
C MET A 258 4.46 -6.81 -15.73
N ILE A 259 4.37 -6.56 -14.43
CA ILE A 259 5.51 -6.32 -13.57
C ILE A 259 5.39 -7.24 -12.35
N GLU A 260 6.48 -7.91 -11.99
CA GLU A 260 6.58 -8.72 -10.78
C GLU A 260 7.49 -8.03 -9.77
N CYS A 261 6.98 -7.77 -8.57
CA CYS A 261 7.74 -7.25 -7.45
C CYS A 261 8.21 -8.41 -6.56
N ARG A 262 9.53 -8.51 -6.36
CA ARG A 262 10.22 -9.50 -5.51
C ARG A 262 11.10 -8.80 -4.47
N ALA A 263 11.68 -9.53 -3.53
CA ALA A 263 12.58 -8.94 -2.53
C ALA A 263 13.81 -8.27 -3.17
N GLU A 264 14.36 -8.86 -4.24
CA GLU A 264 15.56 -8.39 -4.94
C GLU A 264 15.31 -7.22 -5.90
N GLY A 265 14.05 -6.96 -6.27
CA GLY A 265 13.69 -5.93 -7.24
C GLY A 265 12.48 -6.27 -8.09
N VAL A 266 12.41 -5.67 -9.27
CA VAL A 266 11.29 -5.75 -10.20
C VAL A 266 11.67 -6.56 -11.43
N VAL A 267 10.76 -7.41 -11.92
CA VAL A 267 10.90 -8.15 -13.18
C VAL A 267 9.79 -7.74 -14.16
N PHE A 268 10.16 -7.32 -15.36
CA PHE A 268 9.24 -7.03 -16.46
C PHE A 268 8.97 -8.27 -17.29
N TRP A 269 7.72 -8.45 -17.69
CA TRP A 269 7.30 -9.57 -18.53
C TRP A 269 6.73 -9.08 -19.88
N PRO A 270 6.95 -9.84 -20.98
CA PRO A 270 7.54 -11.18 -21.05
C PRO A 270 9.08 -11.23 -21.13
N GLU A 271 9.77 -10.10 -21.30
CA GLU A 271 11.21 -10.06 -21.59
C GLU A 271 12.11 -10.45 -20.41
N GLN A 272 11.55 -10.67 -19.22
CA GLN A 272 12.23 -10.98 -17.96
C GLN A 272 13.34 -10.00 -17.59
N VAL A 273 13.17 -8.73 -17.98
CA VAL A 273 14.14 -7.67 -17.64
C VAL A 273 14.04 -7.38 -16.15
N LYS A 274 15.16 -7.53 -15.45
CA LYS A 274 15.25 -7.27 -14.01
C LYS A 274 15.74 -5.85 -13.75
N VAL A 275 15.14 -5.19 -12.77
CA VAL A 275 15.59 -3.92 -12.20
C VAL A 275 15.80 -4.14 -10.72
N SER A 276 17.04 -4.01 -10.26
CA SER A 276 17.38 -4.32 -8.86
C SER A 276 16.78 -3.30 -7.89
N LEU A 277 16.63 -3.67 -6.61
CA LEU A 277 16.14 -2.75 -5.59
C LEU A 277 17.04 -1.50 -5.42
N ASP A 278 18.34 -1.64 -5.64
CA ASP A 278 19.27 -0.51 -5.59
C ASP A 278 19.18 0.38 -6.82
N GLU A 279 18.93 -0.18 -8.01
CA GLU A 279 18.59 0.62 -9.19
C GLU A 279 17.30 1.41 -8.96
N LEU A 280 16.25 0.81 -8.38
CA LEU A 280 15.01 1.50 -8.00
C LEU A 280 15.22 2.62 -6.96
N ARG A 281 16.40 2.71 -6.33
CA ARG A 281 16.77 3.81 -5.44
C ARG A 281 17.34 5.02 -6.15
N GLN A 282 17.83 4.84 -7.36
CA GLN A 282 18.39 5.92 -8.14
C GLN A 282 17.25 6.76 -8.73
N ALA A 283 17.43 8.08 -8.78
CA ALA A 283 16.43 8.98 -9.35
C ALA A 283 16.21 8.72 -10.85
N ASP A 284 17.26 8.28 -11.56
CA ASP A 284 17.24 7.95 -12.99
C ASP A 284 17.13 6.43 -13.22
N ASN A 285 16.29 5.77 -12.43
CA ASN A 285 16.05 4.35 -12.65
C ASN A 285 15.30 4.15 -13.96
N GLY A 286 15.82 3.29 -14.83
CA GLY A 286 15.22 3.04 -16.15
C GLY A 286 13.83 2.40 -16.10
N LEU A 287 13.24 2.17 -14.92
CA LEU A 287 11.91 1.58 -14.75
C LEU A 287 10.83 2.41 -15.46
N VAL A 288 10.76 3.71 -15.14
CA VAL A 288 9.71 4.61 -15.65
C VAL A 288 9.81 4.72 -17.17
N ALA A 289 11.03 4.90 -17.69
CA ALA A 289 11.29 4.93 -19.13
C ALA A 289 10.84 3.63 -19.81
N ARG A 290 11.16 2.46 -19.24
CA ARG A 290 10.75 1.15 -19.78
C ARG A 290 9.24 0.96 -19.80
N VAL A 291 8.52 1.34 -18.74
CA VAL A 291 7.05 1.25 -18.70
C VAL A 291 6.44 2.19 -19.75
N LYS A 292 6.95 3.42 -19.83
CA LYS A 292 6.50 4.40 -20.82
C LYS A 292 6.72 3.91 -22.25
N ASP A 293 7.92 3.42 -22.57
CA ASP A 293 8.24 2.87 -23.89
C ASP A 293 7.35 1.67 -24.23
N ALA A 294 7.07 0.78 -23.27
CA ALA A 294 6.17 -0.35 -23.47
C ALA A 294 4.73 0.10 -23.73
N ALA A 295 4.24 1.11 -23.01
CA ALA A 295 2.93 1.70 -23.23
C ALA A 295 2.82 2.34 -24.62
N GLU A 296 3.81 3.14 -25.01
CA GLU A 296 3.87 3.80 -26.33
C GLU A 296 3.96 2.81 -27.48
N ARG A 297 4.75 1.73 -27.35
CA ARG A 297 4.82 0.66 -28.35
C ARG A 297 3.45 0.02 -28.59
N ARG A 298 2.69 -0.22 -27.53
CA ARG A 298 1.35 -0.84 -27.63
C ARG A 298 0.33 0.10 -28.25
N GLN A 299 0.35 1.38 -27.87
CA GLN A 299 -0.49 2.40 -28.50
C GLN A 299 -0.20 2.51 -30.00
N ARG A 300 1.08 2.53 -30.42
CA ARG A 300 1.46 2.57 -31.85
C ARG A 300 1.04 1.34 -32.62
N ALA A 301 0.97 0.18 -31.97
CA ALA A 301 0.48 -1.06 -32.58
C ALA A 301 -1.06 -1.08 -32.77
N GLY A 302 -1.77 0.00 -32.41
CA GLY A 302 -3.24 0.05 -32.45
C GLY A 302 -3.89 -0.89 -31.43
N LEU A 303 -3.11 -1.38 -30.46
CA LEU A 303 -3.63 -2.18 -29.37
C LEU A 303 -4.41 -1.29 -28.41
N ALA A 304 -5.25 -1.91 -27.59
CA ALA A 304 -6.08 -1.19 -26.63
C ALA A 304 -5.25 -0.35 -25.63
N ARG A 305 -5.97 0.39 -24.78
CA ARG A 305 -5.39 1.22 -23.74
C ARG A 305 -4.37 0.42 -22.91
N PRO A 306 -3.11 0.89 -22.80
CA PRO A 306 -2.14 0.22 -21.96
C PRO A 306 -2.59 0.31 -20.50
N SER A 307 -2.57 -0.82 -19.82
CA SER A 307 -2.79 -0.90 -18.38
C SER A 307 -1.55 -1.47 -17.71
N LEU A 308 -1.44 -1.33 -16.39
CA LEU A 308 -0.37 -1.91 -15.59
C LEU A 308 -0.96 -3.04 -14.74
N ARG A 309 -0.33 -4.22 -14.77
CA ARG A 309 -0.68 -5.33 -13.89
C ARG A 309 0.53 -5.70 -13.04
N VAL A 310 0.42 -5.47 -11.75
CA VAL A 310 1.51 -5.64 -10.79
C VAL A 310 1.27 -6.90 -9.96
N PHE A 311 2.20 -7.83 -10.05
CA PHE A 311 2.22 -9.06 -9.27
C PHE A 311 3.18 -8.89 -8.09
N ILE A 312 2.71 -9.11 -6.87
CA ILE A 312 3.51 -8.92 -5.66
C ILE A 312 3.81 -10.28 -5.06
N ARG A 313 5.09 -10.65 -4.94
CA ARG A 313 5.49 -11.82 -4.14
C ARG A 313 5.36 -11.53 -2.64
N PRO A 314 5.20 -12.55 -1.78
CA PRO A 314 5.10 -12.34 -0.34
C PRO A 314 6.26 -11.52 0.25
N ASP A 315 7.46 -11.65 -0.31
CA ASP A 315 8.69 -10.93 0.06
C ASP A 315 8.91 -9.62 -0.73
N GLY A 316 8.08 -9.34 -1.75
CA GLY A 316 8.21 -8.22 -2.67
C GLY A 316 7.42 -6.96 -2.29
N LEU A 317 6.77 -6.94 -1.13
CA LEU A 317 5.89 -5.83 -0.73
C LEU A 317 6.62 -4.49 -0.60
N ARG A 318 7.86 -4.50 -0.09
CA ARG A 318 8.69 -3.28 -0.01
C ARG A 318 9.02 -2.73 -1.40
N THR A 319 9.35 -3.63 -2.33
CA THR A 319 9.63 -3.30 -3.72
C THR A 319 8.39 -2.73 -4.41
N TYR A 320 7.21 -3.29 -4.13
CA TYR A 320 5.94 -2.80 -4.65
C TYR A 320 5.71 -1.33 -4.30
N TYR A 321 5.73 -0.95 -3.02
CA TYR A 321 5.45 0.44 -2.62
C TYR A 321 6.41 1.44 -3.25
N ARG A 322 7.69 1.07 -3.39
CA ARG A 322 8.67 1.91 -4.08
C ARG A 322 8.39 2.01 -5.58
N THR A 323 8.04 0.90 -6.21
CA THR A 323 7.68 0.84 -7.64
C THR A 323 6.42 1.66 -7.92
N ALA A 324 5.38 1.53 -7.09
CA ALA A 324 4.13 2.25 -7.22
C ALA A 324 4.35 3.78 -7.17
N ALA A 325 5.15 4.27 -6.22
CA ALA A 325 5.49 5.69 -6.13
C ALA A 325 6.22 6.22 -7.38
N LEU A 326 7.06 5.39 -8.03
CA LEU A 326 7.76 5.76 -9.26
C LEU A 326 6.83 5.78 -10.48
N LEU A 327 5.80 4.93 -10.51
CA LEU A 327 4.90 4.77 -11.65
C LEU A 327 3.65 5.63 -11.57
N GLU A 328 3.31 6.20 -10.41
CA GLU A 328 2.19 7.12 -10.21
C GLU A 328 2.10 8.24 -11.28
N PRO A 329 3.20 8.93 -11.65
CA PRO A 329 3.14 10.00 -12.65
C PRO A 329 2.70 9.54 -14.05
N LEU A 330 2.78 8.24 -14.36
CA LEU A 330 2.36 7.71 -15.67
C LEU A 330 0.84 7.60 -15.80
N GLN A 331 0.09 7.67 -14.70
CA GLN A 331 -1.38 7.60 -14.68
C GLN A 331 -1.97 6.40 -15.45
N LEU A 332 -1.22 5.29 -15.51
CA LEU A 332 -1.72 4.05 -16.11
C LEU A 332 -2.73 3.41 -15.17
N ARG A 333 -3.74 2.75 -15.73
CA ARG A 333 -4.69 1.96 -14.94
C ARG A 333 -3.97 0.78 -14.31
N GLU A 334 -3.75 0.82 -13.00
CA GLU A 334 -3.09 -0.24 -12.24
C GLU A 334 -4.10 -1.29 -11.75
N SER A 335 -3.73 -2.56 -11.86
CA SER A 335 -4.32 -3.67 -11.11
C SER A 335 -3.23 -4.45 -10.40
N THR A 336 -3.49 -4.83 -9.16
CA THR A 336 -2.50 -5.41 -8.26
C THR A 336 -2.97 -6.76 -7.76
N GLU A 337 -2.07 -7.75 -7.81
CA GLU A 337 -2.37 -9.14 -7.45
C GLU A 337 -1.25 -9.70 -6.57
N MET A 338 -1.60 -10.20 -5.38
CA MET A 338 -0.66 -10.85 -4.49
C MET A 338 -0.49 -12.31 -4.90
N LEU A 339 0.73 -12.71 -5.26
CA LEU A 339 1.05 -14.07 -5.63
C LEU A 339 1.38 -14.93 -4.42
N ARG A 340 1.08 -16.23 -4.54
CA ARG A 340 1.62 -17.22 -3.60
C ARG A 340 3.09 -17.48 -3.92
N ALA A 341 3.84 -17.97 -2.94
CA ALA A 341 5.28 -18.23 -3.08
C ALA A 341 5.59 -19.20 -4.24
N ASP A 342 4.70 -20.16 -4.51
CA ASP A 342 4.84 -21.22 -5.51
C ASP A 342 4.23 -20.89 -6.88
N THR A 343 3.48 -19.79 -7.00
CA THR A 343 2.79 -19.44 -8.26
C THR A 343 3.81 -19.05 -9.34
N LYS A 344 3.75 -19.68 -10.51
CA LYS A 344 4.57 -19.33 -11.68
C LYS A 344 3.86 -18.26 -12.50
N ILE A 345 4.48 -17.10 -12.69
CA ILE A 345 3.85 -16.00 -13.46
C ILE A 345 3.63 -16.37 -14.91
N GLU A 346 4.48 -17.24 -15.46
CA GLU A 346 4.39 -17.70 -16.85
C GLU A 346 3.03 -18.33 -17.16
N ALA A 347 2.36 -18.91 -16.16
CA ALA A 347 1.02 -19.47 -16.31
C ALA A 347 -0.11 -18.41 -16.31
N LEU A 348 0.19 -17.17 -15.94
CA LEU A 348 -0.75 -16.04 -15.87
C LEU A 348 -0.60 -15.07 -17.06
N ILE A 349 0.43 -15.28 -17.88
CA ILE A 349 0.68 -14.49 -19.09
C ILE A 349 -0.18 -15.07 -20.22
N PRO A 350 -1.10 -14.25 -20.81
CA PRO A 350 -2.00 -14.69 -21.86
C PRO A 350 -1.32 -14.93 -23.21
#